data_AF-A0A6M0B8W7-F1
#
_entry.id   AF-A0A6M0B8W7-F1
#
_cell.length_a   1.000
_cell.length_b   1.000
_cell.length_c   1.000
_cell.angle_alpha   90.00
_cell.angle_beta   90.00
_cell.angle_gamma   90.00
#
_symmetry.space_group_name_H-M   'P 1'
#
loop_
_entity.id
_entity.type
_entity.pdbx_description
1 polymer ?
#
loop_
_entity_poly.entity_id
_entity_poly.type
_entity_poly.pdbx_seq_one_letter_code
_entity_poly.pdbx_strand_id
1 'polypeptide(L)'
;MKLPQDAIIATAKLTRYLLVWRDNDDKSKFLAQAGYSQENWQQLEIDLRSQILPLDATLSDEPNRFGDVYTIRGILVGPNGVELDIKTIWMVEHETQQTKFITLYPDKEAR
;
A
#
# COMPACT_ATOMS: atom_id res chain seq x y z
N MET A 1 -4.19 -15.28 -2.98
CA MET A 1 -4.22 -15.69 -1.55
C MET A 1 -4.47 -14.46 -0.70
N LYS A 2 -5.03 -14.56 0.51
CA LYS A 2 -5.29 -13.37 1.35
C LYS A 2 -4.19 -13.19 2.39
N LEU A 3 -3.76 -11.94 2.57
CA LEU A 3 -2.83 -11.57 3.64
C LEU A 3 -3.58 -11.41 4.97
N PRO A 4 -2.89 -11.59 6.11
CA PRO A 4 -3.51 -11.50 7.42
C PRO A 4 -3.92 -10.05 7.77
N GLN A 5 -5.02 -9.89 8.50
CA GLN A 5 -5.60 -8.57 8.82
C GLN A 5 -4.75 -7.76 9.81
N ASP A 6 -3.96 -8.44 10.64
CA ASP A 6 -3.00 -7.87 11.58
C ASP A 6 -1.69 -7.43 10.91
N ALA A 7 -1.65 -7.37 9.57
CA ALA A 7 -0.53 -6.81 8.83
C ALA A 7 -0.11 -5.44 9.38
N ILE A 8 1.19 -5.28 9.53
CA ILE A 8 1.83 -4.11 10.13
C ILE A 8 1.96 -3.02 9.08
N ILE A 9 1.20 -1.94 9.24
CA ILE A 9 1.34 -0.71 8.46
C ILE A 9 2.04 0.30 9.37
N ALA A 10 3.35 0.47 9.20
CA ALA A 10 4.10 1.38 10.04
C ALA A 10 3.66 2.84 9.78
N THR A 11 3.25 3.57 10.81
CA THR A 11 2.84 4.99 10.70
C THR A 11 3.88 5.86 9.99
N ALA A 12 5.17 5.58 10.20
CA ALA A 12 6.26 6.28 9.53
C ALA A 12 6.26 6.07 8.00
N LYS A 13 5.79 4.93 7.50
CA LYS A 13 5.64 4.69 6.06
C LYS A 13 4.54 5.55 5.44
N LEU A 14 3.46 5.81 6.17
CA LEU A 14 2.39 6.69 5.70
C LEU A 14 2.83 8.15 5.78
N THR A 15 3.25 8.59 6.96
CA THR A 15 3.51 10.00 7.28
C THR A 15 4.86 10.54 6.79
N ARG A 16 5.88 9.67 6.64
CA ARG A 16 7.26 10.10 6.28
C ARG A 16 7.73 9.58 4.92
N TYR A 17 6.93 8.75 4.24
CA TYR A 17 7.29 8.16 2.96
C TYR A 17 6.20 8.35 1.90
N LEU A 18 5.00 7.79 2.08
CA LEU A 18 3.94 7.85 1.05
C LEU A 18 3.37 9.25 0.86
N LEU A 19 3.12 9.98 1.96
CA LEU A 19 2.48 11.29 1.95
C LEU A 19 3.48 12.46 2.03
N VAL A 20 4.76 12.18 1.81
CA VAL A 20 5.81 13.21 1.75
C VAL A 20 6.16 13.45 0.29
N TRP A 21 6.10 14.72 -0.10
CA TRP A 21 6.53 15.16 -1.42
C TRP A 21 8.00 14.78 -1.68
N ARG A 22 8.28 14.27 -2.88
CA ARG A 22 9.64 13.96 -3.34
C ARG A 22 9.78 14.36 -4.80
N ASP A 23 10.95 14.89 -5.17
CA ASP A 23 11.26 15.29 -6.55
C ASP A 23 11.16 14.14 -7.58
N ASN A 24 11.29 12.89 -7.14
CA ASN A 24 11.24 11.71 -7.99
C ASN A 24 10.29 10.65 -7.41
N ASP A 25 9.47 10.03 -8.26
CA ASP A 25 8.46 9.02 -7.89
C ASP A 25 7.48 9.48 -6.79
N ASP A 26 6.90 10.67 -7.01
CA ASP A 26 6.04 11.38 -6.08
C ASP A 26 4.67 10.70 -5.90
N LYS A 27 4.63 9.79 -4.93
CA LYS A 27 3.40 9.09 -4.49
C LYS A 27 2.41 10.04 -3.82
N SER A 28 2.87 11.16 -3.27
CA SER A 28 2.02 12.09 -2.53
C SER A 28 1.07 12.83 -3.46
N LYS A 29 1.51 13.24 -4.66
CA LYS A 29 0.64 13.86 -5.67
C LYS A 29 -0.44 12.90 -6.18
N PHE A 30 -0.09 11.63 -6.37
CA PHE A 30 -1.05 10.62 -6.80
C PHE A 30 -2.11 10.38 -5.72
N LEU A 31 -1.70 10.17 -4.47
CA LEU A 31 -2.63 9.99 -3.35
C LEU A 31 -3.46 11.25 -3.07
N ALA A 32 -2.92 12.44 -3.31
CA ALA A 32 -3.65 13.69 -3.20
C ALA A 32 -4.81 13.80 -4.21
N GLN A 33 -4.79 13.08 -5.34
CA GLN A 33 -5.95 13.00 -6.26
C GLN A 33 -7.17 12.36 -5.59
N ALA A 34 -6.93 11.40 -4.68
CA ALA A 34 -7.93 10.79 -3.83
C ALA A 34 -8.22 11.57 -2.53
N GLY A 35 -7.63 12.77 -2.38
CA GLY A 35 -7.83 13.61 -1.19
C GLY A 35 -7.03 13.14 0.02
N TYR A 36 -6.02 12.29 -0.14
CA TYR A 36 -5.10 11.94 0.95
C TYR A 36 -4.00 13.00 1.11
N SER A 37 -3.68 13.31 2.35
CA SER A 37 -2.65 14.24 2.79
C SER A 37 -2.02 13.75 4.09
N GLN A 38 -0.95 14.41 4.54
CA GLN A 38 -0.36 14.11 5.85
C GLN A 38 -1.32 14.33 7.01
N GLU A 39 -2.37 15.14 6.85
CA GLU A 39 -3.33 15.45 7.92
C GLU A 39 -4.37 14.35 8.11
N ASN A 40 -4.64 13.55 7.07
CA ASN A 40 -5.61 12.44 7.11
C ASN A 40 -4.96 11.06 6.85
N TRP A 41 -3.70 10.91 7.21
CA TRP A 41 -2.95 9.66 7.02
C TRP A 41 -3.62 8.44 7.67
N GLN A 42 -4.37 8.63 8.75
CA GLN A 42 -5.14 7.56 9.40
C GLN A 42 -6.26 7.04 8.49
N GLN A 43 -6.89 7.92 7.70
CA GLN A 43 -7.92 7.52 6.74
C GLN A 43 -7.30 6.62 5.66
N LEU A 44 -6.10 6.98 5.16
CA LEU A 44 -5.36 6.12 4.24
C LEU A 44 -5.06 4.75 4.86
N GLU A 45 -4.68 4.68 6.14
CA GLU A 45 -4.47 3.39 6.81
C GLU A 45 -5.76 2.55 6.85
N ILE A 46 -6.87 3.16 7.26
CA ILE A 46 -8.18 2.50 7.35
C ILE A 46 -8.60 1.99 5.98
N ASP A 47 -8.43 2.80 4.93
CA ASP A 47 -8.81 2.44 3.56
C ASP A 47 -7.93 1.31 3.01
N LEU A 48 -6.62 1.33 3.27
CA LEU A 48 -5.74 0.21 2.90
C LEU A 48 -6.15 -1.10 3.59
N ARG A 49 -6.53 -1.05 4.87
CA ARG A 49 -6.96 -2.23 5.63
C ARG A 49 -8.33 -2.76 5.21
N SER A 50 -9.27 -1.87 4.91
CA SER A 50 -10.65 -2.23 4.62
C SER A 50 -10.92 -2.52 3.15
N GLN A 51 -10.23 -1.83 2.24
CA GLN A 51 -10.48 -1.93 0.80
C GLN A 51 -9.44 -2.82 0.09
N ILE A 52 -8.17 -2.77 0.50
CA ILE A 52 -7.08 -3.42 -0.25
C ILE A 52 -6.64 -4.74 0.37
N LEU A 53 -6.35 -4.75 1.67
CA LEU A 53 -5.88 -5.94 2.38
C LEU A 53 -6.77 -7.19 2.22
N PRO A 54 -8.13 -7.07 2.10
CA PRO A 54 -9.00 -8.23 1.90
C PRO A 54 -8.96 -8.85 0.50
N LEU A 55 -8.33 -8.18 -0.47
CA LEU A 55 -8.18 -8.63 -1.86
C LEU A 55 -7.13 -9.74 -1.99
N ASP A 56 -7.07 -10.33 -3.19
CA ASP A 56 -6.07 -11.36 -3.48
C ASP A 56 -4.67 -10.76 -3.67
N ALA A 57 -3.75 -11.33 -2.92
CA ALA A 57 -2.32 -11.12 -3.05
C ALA A 57 -1.70 -12.17 -3.97
N THR A 58 -0.78 -11.69 -4.80
CA THR A 58 0.07 -12.46 -5.70
C THR A 58 1.50 -12.44 -5.18
N LEU A 59 2.11 -13.61 -5.05
CA LEU A 59 3.52 -13.73 -4.69
C LEU A 59 4.38 -13.18 -5.83
N SER A 60 5.40 -12.38 -5.50
CA SER A 60 6.39 -11.93 -6.46
C SER A 60 7.32 -13.08 -6.84
N ASP A 61 7.66 -13.21 -8.12
CA ASP A 61 8.61 -14.21 -8.60
C ASP A 61 10.08 -13.87 -8.23
N GLU A 62 10.32 -12.66 -7.71
CA GLU A 62 11.65 -12.23 -7.31
C GLU A 62 12.04 -12.81 -5.94
N PRO A 63 13.14 -13.58 -5.85
CA PRO A 63 13.59 -14.14 -4.59
C PRO A 63 14.07 -13.02 -3.67
N ASN A 64 13.54 -12.99 -2.45
CA ASN A 64 13.95 -12.04 -1.43
C ASN A 64 14.42 -12.78 -0.17
N ARG A 65 15.67 -12.52 0.22
CA ARG A 65 16.32 -13.16 1.37
C ARG A 65 15.66 -12.87 2.72
N PHE A 66 14.86 -11.81 2.82
CA PHE A 66 14.24 -11.36 4.06
C PHE A 66 12.83 -11.91 4.26
N GLY A 67 12.15 -12.30 3.19
CA GLY A 67 10.75 -12.69 3.26
C GLY A 67 10.08 -12.77 1.89
N ASP A 68 8.95 -13.46 1.83
CA ASP A 68 8.10 -13.53 0.65
C ASP A 68 7.46 -12.17 0.36
N VAL A 69 7.65 -11.64 -0.84
CA VAL A 69 7.07 -10.36 -1.27
C VAL A 69 5.76 -10.62 -1.98
N TYR A 70 4.71 -9.93 -1.55
CA TYR A 70 3.37 -10.03 -2.10
C TYR A 70 2.91 -8.71 -2.70
N THR A 71 2.21 -8.79 -3.82
CA THR A 71 1.55 -7.66 -4.47
C THR A 71 0.04 -7.83 -4.39
N ILE A 72 -0.67 -6.81 -3.95
CA ILE A 72 -2.13 -6.72 -4.07
C ILE A 72 -2.47 -5.58 -5.02
N ARG A 73 -3.22 -5.90 -6.07
CA ARG A 73 -3.80 -4.91 -7.00
C ARG A 73 -5.26 -4.66 -6.63
N GLY A 74 -5.69 -3.40 -6.69
CA GLY A 74 -7.06 -3.03 -6.38
C GLY A 74 -7.35 -1.56 -6.60
N ILE A 75 -8.62 -1.22 -6.47
CA ILE A 75 -9.11 0.17 -6.53
C ILE A 75 -9.16 0.71 -5.10
N LEU A 76 -8.48 1.83 -4.87
CA LEU A 76 -8.55 2.59 -3.62
C LEU A 76 -9.50 3.76 -3.81
N VAL A 77 -10.63 3.75 -3.10
CA VAL A 77 -11.59 4.85 -3.08
C VAL A 77 -11.21 5.82 -1.98
N GLY A 78 -10.84 7.03 -2.39
CA GLY A 78 -10.44 8.11 -1.49
C GLY A 78 -11.59 8.73 -0.71
N PRO A 79 -11.30 9.50 0.37
CA PRO A 79 -12.31 10.28 1.10
C PRO A 79 -13.08 11.29 0.24
N ASN A 80 -12.54 11.70 -0.89
CA ASN A 80 -13.21 12.58 -1.86
C ASN A 80 -14.05 11.81 -2.91
N GLY A 81 -14.14 10.48 -2.80
CA GLY A 81 -14.85 9.61 -3.74
C GLY A 81 -14.10 9.30 -5.04
N VAL A 82 -12.86 9.77 -5.20
CA VAL A 82 -12.03 9.46 -6.37
C VAL A 82 -11.45 8.06 -6.21
N GLU A 83 -11.56 7.27 -7.28
CA GLU A 83 -11.03 5.93 -7.39
C GLU A 83 -9.61 5.95 -7.99
N LEU A 84 -8.68 5.25 -7.34
CA LEU A 84 -7.30 5.11 -7.81
C LEU A 84 -6.97 3.63 -8.03
N ASP A 85 -6.54 3.28 -9.24
CA ASP A 85 -5.94 1.99 -9.54
C ASP A 85 -4.54 1.92 -8.90
N ILE A 86 -4.38 1.01 -7.94
CA ILE A 86 -3.15 0.88 -7.17
C ILE A 86 -2.64 -0.55 -7.12
N LYS A 87 -1.33 -0.64 -6.94
CA LYS A 87 -0.66 -1.85 -6.48
C LYS A 87 0.07 -1.58 -5.17
N THR A 88 -0.17 -2.44 -4.19
CA THR A 88 0.47 -2.38 -2.88
C THR A 88 1.42 -3.56 -2.73
N ILE A 89 2.57 -3.28 -2.13
CA ILE A 89 3.62 -4.26 -1.90
C ILE A 89 3.69 -4.56 -0.41
N TRP A 90 3.66 -5.83 -0.08
CA TRP A 90 3.70 -6.39 1.26
C TRP A 90 4.83 -7.41 1.35
N MET A 91 5.30 -7.69 2.56
CA MET A 91 6.31 -8.72 2.79
C MET A 91 5.91 -9.55 4.00
N VAL A 92 5.97 -10.87 3.87
CA VAL A 92 5.92 -11.80 5.01
C VAL A 92 7.35 -12.13 5.39
N GLU A 93 7.83 -11.57 6.49
CA GLU A 93 9.21 -11.74 6.94
C GLU A 93 9.44 -13.16 7.46
N HIS A 94 10.51 -13.84 7.01
CA HIS A 94 10.74 -15.23 7.39
C HIS A 94 11.05 -15.41 8.88
N GLU A 95 11.79 -14.46 9.47
CA GLU A 95 12.23 -14.55 10.87
C GLU A 95 11.09 -14.38 11.88
N THR A 96 10.16 -13.47 11.60
CA THR A 96 9.07 -13.12 12.52
C THR A 96 7.72 -13.64 12.09
N GLN A 97 7.59 -14.11 10.84
CA GLN A 97 6.33 -14.47 10.18
C GLN A 97 5.32 -13.31 10.14
N GLN A 98 5.77 -12.07 10.34
CA GLN A 98 4.92 -10.89 10.32
C GLN A 98 4.76 -10.37 8.90
N THR A 99 3.52 -10.03 8.54
CA THR A 99 3.21 -9.33 7.30
C THR A 99 3.41 -7.83 7.49
N LYS A 100 4.21 -7.20 6.64
CA LYS A 100 4.54 -5.77 6.72
C LYS A 100 4.19 -5.08 5.40
N PHE A 101 3.58 -3.90 5.50
CA PHE A 101 3.37 -3.02 4.36
C PHE A 101 4.70 -2.37 3.95
N ILE A 102 5.08 -2.52 2.69
CA ILE A 102 6.33 -1.99 2.15
C ILE A 102 6.10 -0.62 1.48
N THR A 103 5.18 -0.57 0.51
CA THR A 103 4.91 0.62 -0.32
C THR A 103 3.64 0.46 -1.19
N LEU A 104 3.20 1.57 -1.79
CA LEU A 104 2.09 1.66 -2.74
C LEU A 104 2.56 2.39 -4.01
N TYR A 105 2.05 1.98 -5.16
CA TYR A 105 2.27 2.64 -6.45
C TYR A 105 0.97 2.72 -7.27
N PRO A 106 0.85 3.69 -8.20
CA PRO A 106 -0.17 3.66 -9.22
C PRO A 106 -0.03 2.38 -10.06
N ASP A 107 -1.13 1.70 -10.34
CA ASP A 107 -1.12 0.55 -11.25
C ASP A 107 -1.25 1.04 -12.69
N LYS A 108 -0.11 1.40 -13.29
CA LYS A 108 -0.05 1.94 -14.68
C LYS A 108 -0.47 0.91 -15.75
N GLU A 109 -0.62 -0.35 -15.38
CA GLU A 109 -1.03 -1.46 -16.26
C GLU A 109 -2.54 -1.76 -16.17
N ALA A 110 -3.32 -0.99 -15.40
CA ALA A 110 -4.76 -1.21 -15.22
C ALA A 110 -5.63 -0.82 -16.44
N ARG A 111 -5.07 -0.74 -17.66
CA ARG A 111 -5.78 -0.38 -18.88
C ARG A 111 -5.45 -1.28 -20.06
#